data_AF-A0A260BBA9-F1
#
_entry.id   AF-A0A260BBA9-F1
#
_cell.length_a   1.000
_cell.length_b   1.000
_cell.length_c   1.000
_cell.angle_alpha   90.00
_cell.angle_beta   90.00
_cell.angle_gamma   90.00
#
_symmetry.space_group_name_H-M   'P 1'
#
loop_
_entity.id
_entity.type
_entity.pdbx_description
1 polymer ?
#
loop_
_entity_poly.entity_id
_entity_poly.type
_entity_poly.pdbx_seq_one_letter_code
_entity_poly.pdbx_strand_id
1 'polypeptide(L)'
;MTPWSGPVCSNFPMADVSDALTTCHHRIDRAAELRAEMSQEWNAHLATKPRGFELVHGPTPDTWEMRIKTMRPTPRSLSTRFGEWLYQLRAALDGLTYALAIRDSGEDPPPKASSVYFPIFDSAKKFQQNRPRLTALNDETVAELELVQPYRAAPDHLSNVPWWINELARLDRHRSGHAVRAFVSSCRVGFREPITGELRLDGNGAVEVNEERGTTIAVITAPPGLGRRDIQDLIVDIDVQNIIDVPEWRHRSTPPMSRSTLDLRMKYSEAWVANTLAHFRP
;
A
#
# COMPACT_ATOMS: atom_id res chain seq x y z
N MET A 1 28.60 35.61 -11.25
CA MET A 1 27.93 34.86 -10.16
C MET A 1 28.03 35.69 -8.90
N THR A 2 26.98 36.45 -8.60
CA THR A 2 26.84 37.15 -7.32
C THR A 2 26.34 36.15 -6.26
N PRO A 3 26.85 36.20 -5.02
CA PRO A 3 26.38 35.32 -3.97
C PRO A 3 24.96 35.70 -3.56
N TRP A 4 24.17 34.70 -3.21
CA TRP A 4 22.81 34.86 -2.71
C TRP A 4 22.86 35.53 -1.32
N SER A 5 22.73 36.85 -1.28
CA SER A 5 22.52 37.61 -0.05
C SER A 5 21.06 37.49 0.38
N GLY A 6 20.78 36.51 1.25
CA GLY A 6 19.46 36.30 1.82
C GLY A 6 19.03 37.48 2.71
N PRO A 7 17.73 37.81 2.78
CA PRO A 7 17.25 38.86 3.66
C PRO A 7 17.38 38.45 5.13
N VAL A 8 17.73 39.44 5.96
CA VAL A 8 17.73 39.40 7.41
C VAL A 8 16.34 38.97 7.90
N CYS A 9 16.29 38.04 8.87
CA CYS A 9 15.07 37.57 9.51
C CYS A 9 14.24 38.74 10.07
N SER A 10 13.28 39.22 9.28
CA SER A 10 12.21 40.11 9.71
C SER A 10 10.95 39.26 9.91
N ASN A 11 10.35 39.33 11.11
CA ASN A 11 9.05 38.79 11.50
C ASN A 11 8.31 38.00 10.42
N PHE A 12 8.42 36.67 10.47
CA PHE A 12 7.49 35.82 9.74
C PHE A 12 6.08 36.13 10.28
N PRO A 13 5.12 36.51 9.42
CA PRO A 13 3.72 36.54 9.84
C PRO A 13 3.36 35.14 10.35
N MET A 14 2.60 35.05 11.46
CA MET A 14 2.03 33.77 11.89
C MET A 14 1.45 33.09 10.66
N ALA A 15 1.94 31.90 10.31
CA ALA A 15 1.31 31.15 9.25
C ALA A 15 -0.13 30.92 9.71
N ASP A 16 -1.10 31.38 8.91
CA ASP A 16 -2.49 31.15 9.22
C ASP A 16 -2.66 29.63 9.38
N VAL A 17 -3.29 29.17 10.46
CA VAL A 17 -3.62 27.75 10.66
C VAL A 17 -4.39 27.22 9.44
N SER A 18 -5.11 28.11 8.74
CA SER A 18 -5.72 27.87 7.43
C SER A 18 -4.71 27.47 6.32
N ASP A 19 -3.53 28.09 6.24
CA ASP A 19 -2.49 27.80 5.24
C ASP A 19 -1.81 26.43 5.50
N ALA A 20 -1.59 26.10 6.77
CA ALA A 20 -1.05 24.79 7.16
C ALA A 20 -2.01 23.65 6.79
N LEU A 21 -3.31 23.83 7.03
CA LEU A 21 -4.34 22.86 6.65
C LEU A 21 -4.52 22.79 5.12
N THR A 22 -4.41 23.91 4.42
CA THR A 22 -4.40 23.96 2.95
C THR A 22 -3.28 23.10 2.38
N THR A 23 -2.07 23.22 2.94
CA THR A 23 -0.95 22.35 2.55
C THR A 23 -1.25 20.88 2.81
N CYS A 24 -1.89 20.54 3.94
CA CYS A 24 -2.28 19.16 4.24
C CYS A 24 -3.30 18.62 3.23
N HIS A 25 -4.26 19.43 2.78
CA HIS A 25 -5.18 19.06 1.70
C HIS A 25 -4.44 18.80 0.38
N HIS A 26 -3.53 19.68 -0.03
CA HIS A 26 -2.73 19.46 -1.23
C HIS A 26 -1.90 18.17 -1.19
N ARG A 27 -1.43 17.75 -0.01
CA ARG A 27 -0.75 16.46 0.15
C ARG A 27 -1.69 15.28 -0.10
N ILE A 28 -2.93 15.36 0.40
CA ILE A 28 -3.96 14.32 0.16
C ILE A 28 -4.31 14.27 -1.33
N ASP A 29 -4.49 15.42 -1.97
CA ASP A 29 -4.74 15.49 -3.42
C ASP A 29 -3.59 14.86 -4.20
N ARG A 30 -2.34 15.18 -3.84
CA ARG A 30 -1.15 14.56 -4.45
C ARG A 30 -1.10 13.05 -4.22
N ALA A 31 -1.52 12.56 -3.06
CA ALA A 31 -1.64 11.13 -2.82
C ALA A 31 -2.67 10.50 -3.78
N ALA A 32 -3.84 11.10 -3.95
CA ALA A 32 -4.85 10.60 -4.88
C ALA A 32 -4.36 10.61 -6.34
N GLU A 33 -3.59 11.63 -6.75
CA GLU A 33 -2.92 11.67 -8.06
C GLU A 33 -1.93 10.51 -8.21
N LEU A 34 -1.06 10.27 -7.23
CA LEU A 34 -0.09 9.17 -7.25
C LEU A 34 -0.78 7.81 -7.38
N ARG A 35 -1.91 7.59 -6.71
CA ARG A 35 -2.72 6.37 -6.88
C ARG A 35 -3.26 6.22 -8.30
N ALA A 36 -3.71 7.32 -8.91
CA ALA A 36 -4.16 7.33 -10.30
C ALA A 36 -3.01 7.05 -11.27
N GLU A 37 -1.84 7.66 -11.07
CA GLU A 37 -0.62 7.41 -11.84
C GLU A 37 -0.19 5.94 -11.76
N MET A 38 -0.20 5.34 -10.55
CA MET A 38 0.10 3.91 -10.38
C MET A 38 -0.87 3.01 -11.16
N SER A 39 -2.17 3.35 -11.14
CA SER A 39 -3.19 2.60 -11.87
C SER A 39 -2.96 2.69 -13.39
N GLN A 40 -2.62 3.87 -13.90
CA GLN A 40 -2.31 4.10 -15.31
C GLN A 40 -1.05 3.33 -15.73
N GLU A 41 0.02 3.41 -14.93
CA GLU A 41 1.27 2.70 -15.18
C GLU A 41 1.06 1.18 -15.19
N TRP A 42 0.29 0.65 -14.24
CA TRP A 42 -0.04 -0.77 -14.19
C TRP A 42 -0.82 -1.23 -15.43
N ASN A 43 -1.83 -0.47 -15.84
CA ASN A 43 -2.62 -0.79 -17.03
C ASN A 43 -1.78 -0.73 -18.31
N ALA A 44 -0.91 0.28 -18.44
CA ALA A 44 0.03 0.38 -19.56
C ALA A 44 1.00 -0.80 -19.57
N HIS A 45 1.50 -1.22 -18.41
CA HIS A 45 2.34 -2.40 -18.28
C HIS A 45 1.60 -3.68 -18.71
N LEU A 46 0.36 -3.90 -18.25
CA LEU A 46 -0.46 -5.04 -18.65
C LEU A 46 -0.74 -5.09 -20.15
N ALA A 47 -0.94 -3.93 -20.79
CA ALA A 47 -1.15 -3.84 -22.24
C ALA A 47 0.04 -4.37 -23.06
N THR A 48 1.26 -4.40 -22.47
CA THR A 48 2.45 -4.99 -23.11
C THR A 48 2.47 -6.51 -23.09
N LYS A 49 1.44 -7.16 -22.51
CA LYS A 49 1.40 -8.62 -22.25
C LYS A 49 2.67 -9.08 -21.52
N PRO A 50 2.93 -8.57 -20.31
CA PRO A 50 4.21 -8.75 -19.61
C PRO A 50 4.46 -10.17 -19.10
N ARG A 51 3.47 -11.06 -19.28
CA ARG A 51 3.46 -12.42 -18.78
C ARG A 51 3.09 -13.38 -19.89
N GLY A 52 3.68 -14.56 -19.83
CA GLY A 52 3.32 -15.71 -20.64
C GLY A 52 3.16 -16.94 -19.78
N PHE A 53 2.90 -18.08 -20.41
CA PHE A 53 2.84 -19.37 -19.75
C PHE A 53 3.96 -20.27 -20.25
N GLU A 54 4.46 -21.10 -19.35
CA GLU A 54 5.33 -22.22 -19.71
C GLU A 54 4.80 -23.50 -19.08
N LEU A 55 4.94 -24.59 -19.82
CA LEU A 55 4.71 -25.94 -19.32
C LEU A 55 6.06 -26.56 -19.00
N VAL A 56 6.19 -27.02 -17.77
CA VAL A 56 7.36 -27.78 -17.29
C VAL A 56 6.91 -29.13 -16.78
N HIS A 57 7.81 -30.11 -16.79
CA HIS A 57 7.50 -31.40 -16.18
C HIS A 57 7.24 -31.25 -14.69
N GLY A 58 6.20 -31.94 -14.23
CA GLY A 58 5.87 -32.08 -12.83
C GLY A 58 6.78 -33.12 -12.13
N PRO A 59 6.51 -33.40 -10.85
CA PRO A 59 7.31 -34.34 -10.07
C PRO A 59 7.15 -35.80 -10.52
N THR A 60 6.09 -36.13 -11.27
CA THR A 60 5.85 -37.48 -11.80
C THR A 60 5.82 -37.45 -13.33
N PRO A 61 6.12 -38.59 -14.01
CA PRO A 61 6.22 -38.63 -15.48
C PRO A 61 4.93 -38.24 -16.23
N ASP A 62 3.78 -38.41 -15.58
CA ASP A 62 2.43 -38.12 -16.08
C ASP A 62 1.92 -36.73 -15.68
N THR A 63 2.72 -35.94 -14.95
CA THR A 63 2.31 -34.60 -14.49
C THR A 63 3.13 -33.49 -15.14
N TRP A 64 2.46 -32.35 -15.31
CA TRP A 64 2.99 -31.13 -15.86
C TRP A 64 2.56 -29.95 -15.00
N GLU A 65 3.41 -28.95 -14.89
CA GLU A 65 3.09 -27.69 -14.21
C GLU A 65 2.96 -26.59 -15.25
N MET A 66 1.81 -25.93 -15.26
CA MET A 66 1.59 -24.69 -15.98
C MET A 66 2.04 -23.54 -15.07
N ARG A 67 3.09 -22.84 -15.49
CA ARG A 67 3.67 -21.70 -14.77
C ARG A 67 3.43 -20.41 -15.50
N ILE A 68 3.14 -19.35 -14.76
CA ILE A 68 3.22 -17.98 -15.25
C ILE A 68 4.68 -17.57 -15.26
N LYS A 69 5.18 -17.20 -16.44
CA LYS A 69 6.50 -16.65 -16.65
C LYS A 69 6.43 -15.14 -16.83
N THR A 70 7.36 -14.44 -16.19
CA THR A 70 7.51 -12.99 -16.35
C THR A 70 8.42 -12.71 -17.55
N MET A 71 7.86 -12.06 -18.56
CA MET A 71 8.60 -11.60 -19.75
C MET A 71 9.06 -10.15 -19.59
N ARG A 72 8.30 -9.35 -18.84
CA ARG A 72 8.66 -8.00 -18.43
C ARG A 72 8.36 -7.85 -16.94
N PRO A 73 9.35 -7.47 -16.11
CA PRO A 73 9.16 -7.36 -14.67
C PRO A 73 8.18 -6.25 -14.30
N THR A 74 7.56 -6.36 -13.13
CA THR A 74 6.69 -5.30 -12.59
C THR A 74 7.48 -4.00 -12.51
N PRO A 75 6.94 -2.86 -12.99
CA PRO A 75 7.65 -1.59 -12.96
C PRO A 75 8.04 -1.19 -11.53
N ARG A 76 9.34 -1.00 -11.28
CA ARG A 76 9.85 -0.63 -9.95
C ARG A 76 9.32 0.72 -9.48
N SER A 77 9.02 1.61 -10.41
CA SER A 77 8.40 2.92 -10.18
C SER A 77 7.05 2.84 -9.47
N LEU A 78 6.32 1.73 -9.57
CA LEU A 78 5.11 1.51 -8.76
C LEU A 78 5.42 1.49 -7.26
N SER A 79 6.54 0.88 -6.86
CA SER A 79 6.96 0.89 -5.45
C SER A 79 7.41 2.29 -5.02
N THR A 80 8.11 3.03 -5.88
CA THR A 80 8.49 4.43 -5.60
C THR A 80 7.28 5.31 -5.40
N ARG A 81 6.29 5.26 -6.30
CA ARG A 81 5.04 6.02 -6.18
C ARG A 81 4.24 5.62 -4.94
N PHE A 82 4.26 4.35 -4.58
CA PHE A 82 3.62 3.89 -3.34
C PHE A 82 4.30 4.47 -2.08
N GLY A 83 5.64 4.52 -2.06
CA GLY A 83 6.40 5.19 -1.00
C GLY A 83 6.09 6.69 -0.91
N GLU A 84 6.02 7.38 -2.06
CA GLU A 84 5.62 8.79 -2.14
C GLU A 84 4.18 9.00 -1.65
N TRP A 85 3.26 8.10 -2.01
CA TRP A 85 1.87 8.11 -1.55
C TRP A 85 1.79 8.02 -0.02
N LEU A 86 2.54 7.09 0.60
CA LEU A 86 2.64 6.96 2.06
C LEU A 86 3.22 8.23 2.71
N TYR A 87 4.26 8.79 2.10
CA TYR A 87 4.88 10.02 2.58
C TYR A 87 3.90 11.18 2.62
N GLN A 88 3.10 11.38 1.56
CA GLN A 88 2.13 12.47 1.52
C GLN A 88 1.08 12.35 2.62
N LEU A 89 0.51 11.15 2.82
CA LEU A 89 -0.46 10.93 3.88
C LEU A 89 0.14 11.13 5.27
N ARG A 90 1.38 10.65 5.49
CA ARG A 90 2.07 10.87 6.78
C ARG A 90 2.33 12.34 7.04
N ALA A 91 2.83 13.06 6.04
CA ALA A 91 3.13 14.47 6.18
C ALA A 91 1.86 15.32 6.37
N ALA A 92 0.72 14.93 5.79
CA ALA A 92 -0.56 15.58 6.06
C ALA A 92 -1.00 15.41 7.54
N LEU A 93 -0.83 14.22 8.10
CA LEU A 93 -1.14 13.96 9.51
C LEU A 93 -0.21 14.71 10.48
N ASP A 94 1.09 14.72 10.18
CA ASP A 94 2.06 15.46 10.99
C ASP A 94 1.80 16.98 10.89
N GLY A 95 1.46 17.48 9.70
CA GLY A 95 1.05 18.87 9.48
C GLY A 95 -0.22 19.26 10.25
N LEU A 96 -1.23 18.37 10.29
CA LEU A 96 -2.41 18.56 11.14
C LEU A 96 -2.01 18.69 12.62
N THR A 97 -1.14 17.81 13.11
CA THR A 97 -0.74 17.85 14.53
C THR A 97 0.06 19.10 14.85
N TYR A 98 0.87 19.58 13.90
CA TYR A 98 1.56 20.86 14.01
C TYR A 98 0.59 22.05 14.10
N ALA A 99 -0.43 22.07 13.24
CA ALA A 99 -1.49 23.07 13.29
C ALA A 99 -2.26 23.06 14.62
N LEU A 100 -2.58 21.87 15.14
CA LEU A 100 -3.20 21.72 16.46
C LEU A 100 -2.29 22.19 17.59
N ALA A 101 -0.98 21.96 17.50
CA ALA A 101 -0.02 22.46 18.47
C ALA A 101 0.06 23.99 18.50
N ILE A 102 0.05 24.65 17.32
CA ILE A 102 -0.04 26.13 17.25
C ILE A 102 -1.34 26.61 17.90
N ARG A 103 -2.47 25.98 17.57
CA ARG A 103 -3.79 26.35 18.12
C ARG A 103 -3.80 26.24 19.64
N ASP A 104 -3.31 25.13 20.18
CA ASP A 104 -3.38 24.83 21.61
C ASP A 104 -2.36 25.63 22.43
N SER A 105 -1.18 25.91 21.88
CA SER A 105 -0.14 26.68 22.57
C SER A 105 -0.25 28.19 22.36
N GLY A 106 -0.89 28.63 21.28
CA GLY A 106 -0.93 30.04 20.85
C GLY A 106 0.41 30.56 20.32
N GLU A 107 1.34 29.68 19.94
CA GLU A 107 2.70 30.02 19.49
C GLU A 107 2.99 29.41 18.11
N ASP A 108 3.64 30.18 17.22
CA ASP A 108 4.17 29.70 15.93
C ASP A 108 5.64 30.13 15.80
N PRO A 109 6.62 29.21 15.88
CA PRO A 109 6.45 27.76 15.99
C PRO A 109 5.97 27.31 17.38
N PRO A 110 5.25 26.17 17.49
CA PRO A 110 4.79 25.67 18.77
C PRO A 110 5.96 25.14 19.64
N PRO A 111 5.78 25.05 20.97
CA PRO A 111 6.78 24.50 21.86
C PRO A 111 7.25 23.11 21.43
N LYS A 112 8.56 22.92 21.33
CA LYS A 112 9.18 21.68 20.85
C LYS A 112 8.71 21.26 19.43
N ALA A 113 8.49 22.22 18.54
CA ALA A 113 8.10 22.04 17.13
C ALA A 113 8.73 20.81 16.42
N SER A 114 10.04 20.59 16.58
CA SER A 114 10.75 19.47 15.94
C SER A 114 10.35 18.07 16.44
N SER A 115 9.60 17.99 17.53
CA SER A 115 9.10 16.76 18.14
C SER A 115 7.59 16.57 17.96
N VAL A 116 6.92 17.48 17.25
CA VAL A 116 5.50 17.36 16.93
C VAL A 116 5.33 16.38 15.78
N TYR A 117 4.52 15.34 16.00
CA TYR A 117 4.17 14.33 15.00
C TYR A 117 2.81 13.75 15.34
N PHE A 118 2.11 13.21 14.35
CA PHE A 118 0.84 12.54 14.58
C PHE A 118 1.06 11.23 15.32
N PRO A 119 0.54 11.08 16.56
CA PRO A 119 0.77 9.89 17.37
C PRO A 119 0.04 8.69 16.77
N ILE A 120 0.73 7.55 16.64
CA ILE A 120 0.15 6.30 16.15
C ILE A 120 0.72 5.15 16.98
N PHE A 121 -0.11 4.56 17.84
CA PHE A 121 0.29 3.49 18.75
C PHE A 121 -0.65 2.28 18.65
N ASP A 122 -0.08 1.08 18.82
CA ASP A 122 -0.78 -0.21 18.83
C ASP A 122 -1.19 -0.66 20.25
N SER A 123 -0.94 0.18 21.27
CA SER A 123 -1.40 -0.09 22.64
C SER A 123 -1.55 1.19 23.47
N ALA A 124 -2.55 1.19 24.36
CA ALA A 124 -2.78 2.27 25.31
C ALA A 124 -1.55 2.54 26.18
N LYS A 125 -0.83 1.49 26.60
CA LYS A 125 0.41 1.64 27.38
C LYS A 125 1.45 2.47 26.64
N LYS A 126 1.71 2.19 25.36
CA LYS A 126 2.68 2.96 24.56
C LYS A 126 2.20 4.40 24.36
N PHE A 127 0.90 4.62 24.15
CA PHE A 127 0.33 5.96 24.06
C PHE A 127 0.61 6.77 25.33
N GLN A 128 0.25 6.22 26.51
CA GLN A 128 0.46 6.91 27.79
C GLN A 128 1.94 7.18 28.08
N GLN A 129 2.84 6.23 27.76
CA GLN A 129 4.29 6.43 27.90
C GLN A 129 4.84 7.56 27.01
N ASN A 130 4.18 7.86 25.89
CA ASN A 130 4.58 8.92 24.97
C ASN A 130 3.76 10.21 25.12
N ARG A 131 2.77 10.25 26.02
CA ARG A 131 2.00 11.47 26.33
C ARG A 131 2.89 12.68 26.67
N PRO A 132 4.03 12.55 27.38
CA PRO A 132 4.93 13.69 27.63
C PRO A 132 5.60 14.29 26.37
N ARG A 133 5.50 13.63 25.20
CA ARG A 133 5.96 14.19 23.91
C ARG A 133 4.91 15.08 23.25
N LEU A 134 3.66 14.99 23.70
CA LEU A 134 2.53 15.75 23.17
C LEU A 134 2.27 17.02 24.00
N THR A 135 3.28 17.55 24.72
CA THR A 135 3.11 18.69 25.65
C THR A 135 2.72 20.00 24.98
N ALA A 136 2.82 20.08 23.66
CA ALA A 136 2.36 21.23 22.88
C ALA A 136 0.85 21.20 22.60
N LEU A 137 0.17 20.09 22.94
CA LEU A 137 -1.26 19.89 22.79
C LEU A 137 -1.94 19.95 24.16
N ASN A 138 -3.15 20.49 24.22
CA ASN A 138 -3.95 20.48 25.43
C ASN A 138 -4.58 19.08 25.66
N ASP A 139 -5.11 18.86 26.87
CA ASP A 139 -5.64 17.55 27.25
C ASP A 139 -6.87 17.11 26.43
N GLU A 140 -7.66 18.07 25.92
CA GLU A 140 -8.83 17.81 25.08
C GLU A 140 -8.40 17.27 23.71
N THR A 141 -7.46 17.96 23.04
CA THR A 141 -6.87 17.51 21.76
C THR A 141 -6.20 16.16 21.89
N VAL A 142 -5.47 15.92 22.99
CA VAL A 142 -4.84 14.62 23.24
C VAL A 142 -5.90 13.52 23.40
N ALA A 143 -7.01 13.81 24.08
CA ALA A 143 -8.11 12.86 24.23
C ALA A 143 -8.78 12.52 22.88
N GLU A 144 -8.99 13.52 22.02
CA GLU A 144 -9.51 13.31 20.66
C GLU A 144 -8.55 12.50 19.78
N LEU A 145 -7.25 12.82 19.79
CA LEU A 145 -6.23 12.03 19.10
C LEU A 145 -6.16 10.59 19.62
N GLU A 146 -6.49 10.37 20.89
CA GLU A 146 -6.55 9.03 21.48
C GLU A 146 -7.69 8.19 20.88
N LEU A 147 -8.82 8.81 20.54
CA LEU A 147 -10.00 8.11 19.98
C LEU A 147 -9.71 7.41 18.65
N VAL A 148 -8.81 8.00 17.86
CA VAL A 148 -8.47 7.49 16.52
C VAL A 148 -7.29 6.51 16.52
N GLN A 149 -6.73 6.18 17.68
CA GLN A 149 -5.55 5.33 17.77
C GLN A 149 -5.83 3.87 17.34
N PRO A 150 -4.85 3.21 16.70
CA PRO A 150 -5.00 1.82 16.25
C PRO A 150 -5.46 0.82 17.31
N TYR A 151 -5.02 0.95 18.56
CA TYR A 151 -5.42 0.02 19.62
C TYR A 151 -6.90 0.12 20.03
N ARG A 152 -7.61 1.16 19.58
CA ARG A 152 -9.07 1.29 19.76
C ARG A 152 -9.87 0.70 18.59
N ALA A 153 -9.20 0.26 17.52
CA ALA A 153 -9.87 -0.30 16.35
C ALA A 153 -10.38 -1.72 16.60
N ALA A 154 -11.51 -2.05 15.96
CA ALA A 154 -12.08 -3.40 15.92
C ALA A 154 -11.98 -3.97 14.49
N PRO A 155 -11.65 -5.26 14.30
CA PRO A 155 -11.39 -6.26 15.35
C PRO A 155 -10.04 -6.07 16.07
N ASP A 156 -9.08 -5.40 15.43
CA ASP A 156 -7.77 -5.09 16.00
C ASP A 156 -7.09 -3.93 15.25
N HIS A 157 -5.87 -3.57 15.67
CA HIS A 157 -5.06 -2.53 15.03
C HIS A 157 -4.72 -2.81 13.56
N LEU A 158 -4.80 -4.06 13.09
CA LEU A 158 -4.52 -4.46 11.70
C LEU A 158 -5.70 -4.14 10.76
N SER A 159 -6.81 -3.64 11.29
CA SER A 159 -7.93 -3.08 10.53
C SER A 159 -7.85 -1.56 10.37
N ASN A 160 -6.93 -0.91 11.08
CA ASN A 160 -6.87 0.55 11.24
C ASN A 160 -6.00 1.23 10.16
N VAL A 161 -6.49 2.32 9.58
CA VAL A 161 -5.78 3.10 8.55
C VAL A 161 -4.46 3.70 9.06
N PRO A 162 -4.43 4.50 10.15
CA PRO A 162 -3.20 5.08 10.69
C PRO A 162 -2.09 4.05 10.90
N TRP A 163 -2.44 2.88 11.42
CA TRP A 163 -1.48 1.80 11.62
C TRP A 163 -0.79 1.41 10.30
N TRP A 164 -1.58 1.15 9.26
CA TRP A 164 -1.03 0.75 7.96
C TRP A 164 -0.22 1.85 7.28
N ILE A 165 -0.68 3.11 7.34
CA ILE A 165 0.11 4.23 6.82
C ILE A 165 1.48 4.28 7.53
N ASN A 166 1.51 4.16 8.85
CA ASN A 166 2.76 4.18 9.61
C ASN A 166 3.66 2.97 9.34
N GLU A 167 3.09 1.76 9.40
CA GLU A 167 3.84 0.53 9.28
C GLU A 167 4.42 0.38 7.88
N LEU A 168 3.66 0.71 6.83
CA LEU A 168 4.13 0.65 5.46
C LEU A 168 5.16 1.75 5.16
N ALA A 169 4.99 2.97 5.68
CA ALA A 169 6.00 4.04 5.56
C ALA A 169 7.32 3.67 6.27
N ARG A 170 7.24 2.91 7.37
CA ARG A 170 8.42 2.36 8.04
C ARG A 170 9.07 1.27 7.20
N LEU A 171 8.28 0.33 6.67
CA LEU A 171 8.79 -0.76 5.84
C LEU A 171 9.43 -0.26 4.55
N ASP A 172 8.82 0.72 3.88
CA ASP A 172 9.32 1.31 2.63
C ASP A 172 10.72 1.94 2.82
N ARG A 173 10.93 2.73 3.88
CA ARG A 173 12.25 3.33 4.18
C ARG A 173 13.36 2.32 4.45
N HIS A 174 13.02 1.11 4.86
CA HIS A 174 13.98 0.06 5.20
C HIS A 174 14.13 -1.01 4.11
N ARG A 175 13.24 -1.05 3.11
CA ARG A 175 13.22 -2.07 2.07
C ARG A 175 13.41 -1.44 0.70
N SER A 176 14.42 -1.90 -0.03
CA SER A 176 14.77 -1.38 -1.35
C SER A 176 13.66 -1.61 -2.39
N GLY A 177 12.79 -0.61 -2.63
CA GLY A 177 12.02 -0.43 -3.88
C GLY A 177 11.14 -1.60 -4.34
N HIS A 178 10.60 -2.37 -3.39
CA HIS A 178 9.99 -3.68 -3.65
C HIS A 178 8.69 -3.92 -2.87
N ALA A 179 8.07 -2.85 -2.36
CA ALA A 179 6.83 -2.92 -1.60
C ALA A 179 5.66 -3.42 -2.46
N VAL A 180 5.58 -2.99 -3.72
CA VAL A 180 4.51 -3.39 -4.65
C VAL A 180 4.94 -4.60 -5.47
N ARG A 181 4.12 -5.64 -5.47
CA ARG A 181 4.33 -6.93 -6.15
C ARG A 181 3.16 -7.28 -7.05
N ALA A 182 3.45 -8.08 -8.05
CA ALA A 182 2.47 -8.68 -8.94
C ALA A 182 1.79 -9.88 -8.27
N PHE A 183 0.47 -9.99 -8.43
CA PHE A 183 -0.31 -11.14 -8.00
C PHE A 183 -1.26 -11.62 -9.11
N VAL A 184 -1.66 -12.88 -9.02
CA VAL A 184 -2.70 -13.50 -9.84
C VAL A 184 -3.93 -13.69 -8.97
N SER A 185 -4.99 -12.92 -9.21
CA SER A 185 -6.19 -12.94 -8.37
C SER A 185 -7.23 -13.96 -8.81
N SER A 186 -7.22 -14.31 -10.08
CA SER A 186 -8.06 -15.36 -10.64
C SER A 186 -7.42 -15.94 -11.88
N CYS A 187 -7.74 -17.20 -12.14
CA CYS A 187 -7.21 -17.99 -13.25
C CYS A 187 -8.33 -18.93 -13.68
N ARG A 188 -8.61 -18.95 -14.97
CA ARG A 188 -9.47 -19.94 -15.63
C ARG A 188 -8.62 -20.60 -16.70
N VAL A 189 -8.62 -21.92 -16.70
CA VAL A 189 -7.95 -22.73 -17.71
C VAL A 189 -8.87 -23.90 -18.01
N GLY A 190 -9.21 -24.07 -19.28
CA GLY A 190 -9.91 -25.23 -19.79
C GLY A 190 -8.93 -26.32 -20.21
N PHE A 191 -9.35 -27.57 -20.03
CA PHE A 191 -8.58 -28.75 -20.41
C PHE A 191 -9.46 -29.65 -21.28
N ARG A 192 -8.96 -30.06 -22.44
CA ARG A 192 -9.63 -31.05 -23.30
C ARG A 192 -9.10 -32.44 -22.99
N GLU A 193 -9.97 -33.45 -23.10
CA GLU A 193 -9.53 -34.85 -23.03
C GLU A 193 -8.39 -35.11 -24.03
N PRO A 194 -7.39 -35.94 -23.67
CA PRO A 194 -7.37 -36.81 -22.49
C PRO A 194 -6.64 -36.23 -21.26
N ILE A 195 -6.35 -34.92 -21.23
CA ILE A 195 -5.70 -34.30 -20.05
C ILE A 195 -6.72 -33.82 -19.03
N THR A 196 -6.31 -33.79 -17.76
CA THR A 196 -7.05 -33.14 -16.67
C THR A 196 -6.14 -32.14 -15.97
N GLY A 197 -6.70 -31.15 -15.29
CA GLY A 197 -5.89 -30.17 -14.58
C GLY A 197 -6.56 -29.61 -13.33
N GLU A 198 -5.74 -29.26 -12.37
CA GLU A 198 -6.10 -28.67 -11.09
C GLU A 198 -5.45 -27.30 -10.97
N LEU A 199 -6.25 -26.25 -10.75
CA LEU A 199 -5.76 -24.90 -10.55
C LEU A 199 -5.18 -24.74 -9.14
N ARG A 200 -3.97 -24.17 -9.06
CA ARG A 200 -3.21 -23.91 -7.82
C ARG A 200 -3.50 -22.53 -7.23
N LEU A 201 -4.74 -22.05 -7.36
CA LEU A 201 -5.20 -20.90 -6.57
C LEU A 201 -5.59 -21.44 -5.20
N ASP A 202 -4.93 -20.98 -4.15
CA ASP A 202 -4.97 -21.52 -2.78
C ASP A 202 -6.32 -21.34 -2.03
N GLY A 203 -7.43 -21.21 -2.77
CA GLY A 203 -8.79 -21.17 -2.23
C GLY A 203 -9.12 -19.95 -1.38
N ASN A 204 -8.14 -19.08 -1.06
CA ASN A 204 -8.31 -17.94 -0.16
C ASN A 204 -7.63 -16.64 -0.63
N GLY A 205 -7.05 -16.58 -1.83
CA GLY A 205 -6.52 -15.31 -2.30
C GLY A 205 -5.81 -15.32 -3.64
N ALA A 206 -5.27 -14.16 -3.97
CA ALA A 206 -4.36 -13.96 -5.08
C ALA A 206 -2.97 -14.50 -4.71
N VAL A 207 -2.31 -15.15 -5.67
CA VAL A 207 -0.97 -15.73 -5.49
C VAL A 207 0.09 -14.74 -5.99
N GLU A 208 1.15 -14.52 -5.21
CA GLU A 208 2.27 -13.66 -5.63
C GLU A 208 2.99 -14.28 -6.83
N VAL A 209 3.29 -13.44 -7.83
CA VAL A 209 4.06 -13.86 -9.00
C VAL A 209 5.55 -13.82 -8.64
N ASN A 210 6.20 -14.98 -8.66
CA ASN A 210 7.64 -15.08 -8.59
C ASN A 210 8.20 -14.72 -9.97
N GLU A 211 8.71 -13.49 -10.10
CA GLU A 211 9.18 -12.97 -11.40
C GLU A 211 10.45 -13.66 -11.91
N GLU A 212 11.22 -14.32 -11.04
CA GLU A 212 12.47 -14.99 -11.40
C GLU A 212 12.27 -16.45 -11.82
N ARG A 213 11.48 -17.20 -11.04
CA ARG A 213 11.29 -18.65 -11.20
C ARG A 213 9.97 -19.04 -11.87
N GLY A 214 9.07 -18.07 -12.03
CA GLY A 214 7.70 -18.31 -12.41
C GLY A 214 6.85 -18.86 -11.24
N THR A 215 5.54 -18.74 -11.38
CA THR A 215 4.58 -19.24 -10.39
C THR A 215 3.71 -20.31 -11.02
N THR A 216 3.71 -21.51 -10.43
CA THR A 216 2.80 -22.60 -10.84
C THR A 216 1.36 -22.21 -10.53
N ILE A 217 0.50 -22.21 -11.55
CA ILE A 217 -0.92 -21.86 -11.45
C ILE A 217 -1.85 -23.02 -11.76
N ALA A 218 -1.35 -24.09 -12.39
CA ALA A 218 -2.08 -25.33 -12.57
C ALA A 218 -1.13 -26.52 -12.59
N VAL A 219 -1.61 -27.65 -12.11
CA VAL A 219 -0.98 -28.96 -12.31
C VAL A 219 -1.87 -29.75 -13.26
N ILE A 220 -1.28 -30.31 -14.29
CA ILE A 220 -1.95 -31.01 -15.37
C ILE A 220 -1.50 -32.47 -15.33
N THR A 221 -2.45 -33.39 -15.39
CA THR A 221 -2.20 -34.82 -15.54
C THR A 221 -2.48 -35.21 -16.98
N ALA A 222 -1.54 -35.92 -17.59
CA ALA A 222 -1.59 -36.33 -18.98
C ALA A 222 -1.20 -37.81 -19.13
N PRO A 223 -1.84 -38.55 -20.07
CA PRO A 223 -1.41 -39.91 -20.39
C PRO A 223 0.06 -39.96 -20.83
N PRO A 224 0.75 -41.11 -20.61
CA PRO A 224 2.11 -41.30 -21.10
C PRO A 224 2.21 -41.11 -22.62
N GLY A 225 3.31 -40.50 -23.07
CA GLY A 225 3.61 -40.32 -24.48
C GLY A 225 3.13 -39.00 -25.09
N LEU A 226 2.30 -38.21 -24.38
CA LEU A 226 2.01 -36.84 -24.79
C LEU A 226 3.19 -35.92 -24.49
N GLY A 227 3.68 -35.24 -25.53
CA GLY A 227 4.72 -34.23 -25.41
C GLY A 227 4.15 -32.88 -24.98
N ARG A 228 5.06 -31.95 -24.68
CA ARG A 228 4.71 -30.57 -24.30
C ARG A 228 3.76 -29.88 -25.29
N ARG A 229 3.97 -30.09 -26.60
CA ARG A 229 3.15 -29.48 -27.66
C ARG A 229 1.74 -30.05 -27.67
N ASP A 230 1.60 -31.36 -27.56
CA ASP A 230 0.29 -32.02 -27.51
C ASP A 230 -0.54 -31.52 -26.33
N ILE A 231 0.10 -31.38 -25.16
CA ILE A 231 -0.54 -30.85 -23.96
C ILE A 231 -0.93 -29.39 -24.15
N GLN A 232 -0.05 -28.58 -24.75
CA GLN A 232 -0.33 -27.17 -25.01
C GLN A 232 -1.56 -26.98 -25.93
N ASP A 233 -1.75 -27.84 -26.92
CA ASP A 233 -2.90 -27.80 -27.84
C ASP A 233 -4.22 -28.25 -27.19
N LEU A 234 -4.13 -29.00 -26.08
CA LEU A 234 -5.27 -29.45 -25.29
C LEU A 234 -5.66 -28.47 -24.16
N ILE A 235 -4.83 -27.46 -23.89
CA ILE A 235 -5.16 -26.35 -22.99
C ILE A 235 -5.94 -25.29 -23.77
N VAL A 236 -7.10 -24.90 -23.26
CA VAL A 236 -8.00 -23.92 -23.89
C VAL A 236 -8.50 -22.89 -22.88
N ASP A 237 -9.13 -21.82 -23.35
CA ASP A 237 -9.84 -20.84 -22.51
C ASP A 237 -9.01 -20.29 -21.33
N ILE A 238 -7.76 -19.93 -21.60
CA ILE A 238 -6.85 -19.35 -20.61
C ILE A 238 -7.24 -17.89 -20.36
N ASP A 239 -7.72 -17.60 -19.15
CA ASP A 239 -7.97 -16.25 -18.67
C ASP A 239 -7.31 -16.06 -17.29
N VAL A 240 -6.47 -15.04 -17.16
CA VAL A 240 -5.70 -14.79 -15.94
C VAL A 240 -5.78 -13.33 -15.57
N GLN A 241 -6.36 -13.07 -14.40
CA GLN A 241 -6.45 -11.73 -13.85
C GLN A 241 -5.21 -11.41 -13.05
N ASN A 242 -4.49 -10.40 -13.52
CA ASN A 242 -3.28 -9.90 -12.90
C ASN A 242 -3.55 -8.60 -12.15
N ILE A 243 -3.13 -8.54 -10.89
CA ILE A 243 -3.23 -7.36 -10.05
C ILE A 243 -1.86 -6.99 -9.48
N ILE A 244 -1.79 -5.82 -8.85
CA ILE A 244 -0.69 -5.44 -7.96
C ILE A 244 -1.19 -5.33 -6.54
N ASP A 245 -0.32 -5.67 -5.59
CA ASP A 245 -0.60 -5.51 -4.17
C ASP A 245 0.69 -5.32 -3.36
N VAL A 246 0.55 -5.00 -2.08
CA VAL A 246 1.64 -4.94 -1.11
C VAL A 246 1.56 -6.19 -0.23
N PRO A 247 2.52 -7.13 -0.31
CA PRO A 247 2.43 -8.43 0.38
C PRO A 247 2.14 -8.29 1.87
N GLU A 248 2.83 -7.40 2.58
CA GLU A 248 2.61 -7.17 4.01
C GLU A 248 1.19 -6.72 4.31
N TRP A 249 0.66 -5.77 3.52
CA TRP A 249 -0.68 -5.25 3.75
C TRP A 249 -1.74 -6.30 3.43
N ARG A 250 -1.56 -7.04 2.33
CA ARG A 250 -2.47 -8.09 1.90
C ARG A 250 -2.54 -9.24 2.90
N HIS A 251 -1.40 -9.75 3.36
CA HIS A 251 -1.33 -10.98 4.17
C HIS A 251 -1.59 -10.76 5.65
N ARG A 252 -1.30 -9.57 6.18
CA ARG A 252 -1.39 -9.30 7.63
C ARG A 252 -2.57 -8.43 8.03
N SER A 253 -3.28 -7.80 7.10
CA SER A 253 -4.45 -6.99 7.47
C SER A 253 -5.62 -7.85 7.93
N THR A 254 -6.50 -7.26 8.73
CA THR A 254 -7.79 -7.84 9.10
C THR A 254 -8.93 -7.12 8.37
N PRO A 255 -10.14 -7.71 8.29
CA PRO A 255 -11.27 -7.04 7.66
C PRO A 255 -11.54 -5.66 8.28
N PRO A 256 -11.97 -4.66 7.49
CA PRO A 256 -12.30 -4.76 6.07
C PRO A 256 -11.10 -4.66 5.10
N MET A 257 -9.91 -4.31 5.61
CA MET A 257 -8.71 -4.07 4.80
C MET A 257 -8.28 -5.31 4.00
N SER A 258 -8.31 -6.48 4.62
CA SER A 258 -7.89 -7.74 3.97
C SER A 258 -8.78 -8.18 2.81
N ARG A 259 -10.02 -7.69 2.75
CA ARG A 259 -11.01 -8.03 1.72
C ARG A 259 -11.05 -7.01 0.58
N SER A 260 -10.25 -5.96 0.67
CA SER A 260 -10.25 -4.85 -0.29
C SER A 260 -9.10 -4.99 -1.28
N THR A 261 -9.27 -4.42 -2.48
CA THR A 261 -8.16 -4.26 -3.44
C THR A 261 -7.17 -3.22 -2.92
N LEU A 262 -5.96 -3.18 -3.49
CA LEU A 262 -4.98 -2.14 -3.16
C LEU A 262 -5.55 -0.73 -3.41
N ASP A 263 -6.18 -0.49 -4.56
CA ASP A 263 -6.81 0.81 -4.88
C ASP A 263 -7.87 1.20 -3.85
N LEU A 264 -8.74 0.27 -3.43
CA LEU A 264 -9.74 0.55 -2.40
C LEU A 264 -9.11 0.85 -1.05
N ARG A 265 -8.09 0.08 -0.64
CA ARG A 265 -7.35 0.36 0.61
C ARG A 265 -6.71 1.75 0.59
N MET A 266 -6.11 2.13 -0.53
CA MET A 266 -5.49 3.45 -0.67
C MET A 266 -6.55 4.56 -0.65
N LYS A 267 -7.67 4.41 -1.37
CA LYS A 267 -8.82 5.35 -1.31
C LYS A 267 -9.36 5.51 0.10
N TYR A 268 -9.52 4.41 0.83
CA TYR A 268 -9.98 4.47 2.23
C TYR A 268 -8.99 5.21 3.11
N SER A 269 -7.68 5.03 2.90
CA SER A 269 -6.67 5.78 3.63
C SER A 269 -6.69 7.28 3.31
N GLU A 270 -6.83 7.66 2.05
CA GLU A 270 -6.99 9.05 1.62
C GLU A 270 -8.22 9.70 2.27
N ALA A 271 -9.37 9.04 2.17
CA ALA A 271 -10.63 9.51 2.74
C ALA A 271 -10.58 9.60 4.27
N TRP A 272 -9.93 8.64 4.93
CA TRP A 272 -9.76 8.65 6.37
C TRP A 272 -8.95 9.87 6.80
N VAL A 273 -7.80 10.13 6.15
CA VAL A 273 -6.95 11.30 6.48
C VAL A 273 -7.73 12.59 6.22
N ALA A 274 -8.43 12.72 5.10
CA ALA A 274 -9.27 13.89 4.81
C ALA A 274 -10.36 14.11 5.87
N ASN A 275 -11.05 13.04 6.29
CA ASN A 275 -12.06 13.12 7.34
C ASN A 275 -11.45 13.49 8.70
N THR A 276 -10.24 13.02 9.01
CA THR A 276 -9.51 13.42 10.22
C THR A 276 -9.19 14.91 10.18
N LEU A 277 -8.67 15.44 9.07
CA LEU A 277 -8.44 16.89 8.92
C LEU A 277 -9.73 17.70 9.11
N ALA A 278 -10.85 17.22 8.54
CA ALA A 278 -12.13 17.89 8.67
C ALA A 278 -12.69 17.85 10.11
N HIS A 279 -12.46 16.74 10.84
CA HIS A 279 -12.89 16.59 12.23
C HIS A 279 -12.15 17.54 13.17
N PHE A 280 -10.83 17.66 12.99
CA PHE A 280 -9.94 18.49 13.81
C PHE A 280 -9.83 19.94 13.33
N ARG A 281 -10.71 20.36 12.41
CA ARG A 281 -10.68 21.73 11.89
C ARG A 281 -10.89 22.71 13.06
N PRO A 282 -9.96 23.66 13.28
CA PRO A 282 -10.06 24.68 14.33
C PRO A 282 -11.34 25.51 14.23
#